data_AF-A0A7I9WN48-F1
#
_entry.id   AF-A0A7I9WN48-F1
#
_cell.length_a   1.000
_cell.length_b   1.000
_cell.length_c   1.000
_cell.angle_alpha   90.00
_cell.angle_beta   90.00
_cell.angle_gamma   90.00
#
_symmetry.space_group_name_H-M   'P 1'
#
loop_
_entity.id
_entity.type
_entity.pdbx_description
1 polymer ?
#
loop_
_entity_poly.entity_id
_entity_poly.type
_entity_poly.pdbx_seq_one_letter_code
_entity_poly.pdbx_strand_id
1 'polypeptide(L)'
;MTLAMALVYSIGNLAVWRLYRGERRAEFNIALHAALPLVSSVALLWVGFKSVVPLPAGSAGWAPIAVVVWIVIGVGLTWYLGRPSRRQWMARAGEVMSE
;
A
#
# COMPACT_ATOMS: atom_id res chain seq x y z
N MET A 1 -11.29 -12.10 -2.12
CA MET A 1 -10.32 -11.72 -3.16
C MET A 1 -10.32 -10.23 -3.45
N THR A 2 -11.48 -9.58 -3.64
CA THR A 2 -11.58 -8.14 -3.98
C THR A 2 -10.94 -7.17 -2.99
N LEU A 3 -11.03 -7.42 -1.68
CA LEU A 3 -10.57 -6.49 -0.64
C LEU A 3 -9.04 -6.25 -0.67
N ALA A 4 -8.26 -7.32 -0.85
CA ALA A 4 -6.80 -7.23 -0.90
C ALA A 4 -6.32 -6.47 -2.14
N MET A 5 -6.90 -6.76 -3.31
CA MET A 5 -6.59 -6.04 -4.55
C MET A 5 -6.95 -4.56 -4.43
N ALA A 6 -8.12 -4.23 -3.88
CA ALA A 6 -8.54 -2.84 -3.69
C ALA A 6 -7.52 -2.03 -2.87
N LEU A 7 -6.97 -2.64 -1.82
CA LEU A 7 -5.93 -2.02 -1.00
C LEU A 7 -4.61 -1.85 -1.75
N VAL A 8 -4.14 -2.89 -2.44
CA VAL A 8 -2.89 -2.85 -3.22
C VAL A 8 -2.95 -1.77 -4.31
N TYR A 9 -4.07 -1.69 -5.05
CA TYR A 9 -4.26 -0.65 -6.06
C TYR A 9 -4.34 0.76 -5.46
N SER A 10 -4.98 0.92 -4.29
CA SER A 10 -5.02 2.21 -3.58
C SER A 10 -3.63 2.66 -3.11
N ILE A 11 -2.79 1.72 -2.63
CA ILE A 11 -1.40 2.01 -2.27
C ILE A 11 -0.58 2.37 -3.52
N GLY A 12 -0.79 1.67 -4.63
CA GLY A 12 -0.16 1.99 -5.92
C GLY A 12 -0.50 3.40 -6.40
N ASN A 13 -1.77 3.78 -6.34
CA ASN A 13 -2.24 5.13 -6.66
C ASN A 13 -1.56 6.21 -5.80
N LEU A 14 -1.43 5.95 -4.49
CA LEU A 14 -0.74 6.85 -3.56
C LEU A 14 0.76 6.94 -3.86
N ALA A 15 1.39 5.83 -4.27
CA ALA A 15 2.81 5.79 -4.64
C ALA A 15 3.09 6.61 -5.91
N VAL A 16 2.21 6.53 -6.92
CA VAL A 16 2.30 7.35 -8.14
C VAL A 16 2.24 8.84 -7.79
N TRP A 17 1.25 9.25 -6.99
CA TRP A 17 1.14 10.63 -6.56
C TRP A 17 2.39 11.10 -5.80
N ARG A 18 2.92 10.28 -4.88
CA ARG A 18 4.13 10.60 -4.10
C ARG A 18 5.38 10.69 -4.97
N LEU A 19 5.52 9.82 -5.97
CA LEU A 19 6.66 9.79 -6.89
C LEU A 19 6.70 11.04 -7.77
N TYR A 20 5.59 11.36 -8.46
CA TYR A 20 5.55 12.51 -9.36
C TYR A 20 5.55 13.84 -8.61
N ARG A 21 5.02 13.89 -7.38
CA ARG A 21 5.12 15.09 -6.53
C ARG A 21 6.51 15.26 -5.89
N GLY A 22 7.31 14.20 -5.79
CA GLY A 22 8.66 14.24 -5.20
C GLY A 22 9.75 14.40 -6.24
N GLU A 23 9.99 13.32 -6.98
CA GLU A 23 11.15 13.14 -7.85
C GLU A 23 10.90 13.63 -9.28
N ARG A 24 9.67 13.50 -9.78
CA ARG A 24 9.30 13.86 -11.17
C ARG A 24 8.33 15.03 -11.27
N ARG A 25 8.58 16.09 -10.51
CA ARG A 25 7.70 17.28 -10.46
C ARG A 25 7.48 17.92 -11.83
N ALA A 26 8.50 17.91 -12.70
CA ALA A 26 8.42 18.49 -14.04
C ALA A 26 7.41 17.76 -14.96
N GLU A 27 7.10 16.49 -14.68
CA GLU A 27 6.15 15.66 -15.45
C GLU A 27 4.77 15.58 -14.77
N PHE A 28 4.56 16.33 -13.68
CA PHE A 28 3.36 16.22 -12.86
C PHE A 28 2.12 16.79 -13.56
N ASN A 29 1.33 15.89 -14.17
CA ASN A 29 0.00 16.20 -14.66
C ASN A 29 -1.06 15.96 -13.56
N ILE A 30 -1.81 17.00 -13.16
CA ILE A 30 -2.85 16.93 -12.12
C ILE A 30 -3.95 15.90 -12.47
N ALA A 31 -4.37 15.81 -13.73
CA ALA A 31 -5.42 14.89 -14.12
C ALA A 31 -4.97 13.42 -13.98
N LEU A 32 -3.78 13.09 -14.48
CA LEU A 32 -3.26 11.72 -14.50
C LEU A 32 -2.65 11.27 -13.18
N HIS A 33 -2.03 12.19 -12.42
CA HIS A 33 -1.25 11.85 -11.23
C HIS A 33 -1.91 12.28 -9.91
N ALA A 34 -3.05 12.99 -9.95
CA ALA A 34 -3.82 13.33 -8.76
C ALA A 34 -5.31 12.97 -8.88
N ALA A 35 -6.02 13.44 -9.91
CA ALA A 35 -7.45 13.21 -10.03
C ALA A 35 -7.79 11.74 -10.30
N LEU A 36 -7.14 11.10 -11.28
CA LEU A 36 -7.37 9.70 -11.62
C LEU A 36 -6.99 8.72 -10.49
N PRO A 37 -5.83 8.85 -9.82
CA PRO A 37 -5.49 8.06 -8.64
C PRO A 37 -6.47 8.28 -7.48
N LEU A 38 -6.96 9.51 -7.27
CA LEU A 38 -7.93 9.81 -6.21
C LEU A 38 -9.28 9.15 -6.48
N VAL A 39 -9.84 9.35 -7.67
CA VAL A 39 -11.15 8.78 -8.06
C VAL A 39 -11.12 7.26 -8.01
N SER A 40 -10.07 6.64 -8.55
CA SER A 40 -9.92 5.18 -8.49
C SER A 40 -9.77 4.67 -7.06
N SER A 41 -9.03 5.36 -6.19
CA SER A 41 -8.92 4.98 -4.78
C SER A 41 -10.27 5.07 -4.05
N VAL A 42 -11.05 6.14 -4.30
CA VAL A 42 -12.40 6.29 -3.72
C VAL A 42 -13.33 5.16 -4.19
N ALA A 43 -13.31 4.83 -5.49
CA ALA A 43 -14.10 3.74 -6.03
C ALA A 43 -13.71 2.38 -5.42
N LEU A 44 -12.42 2.12 -5.25
CA LEU A 44 -11.91 0.90 -4.62
C LEU A 44 -12.29 0.80 -3.14
N LEU A 45 -12.18 1.89 -2.38
CA LEU A 45 -12.62 1.94 -0.99
C LEU A 45 -14.13 1.71 -0.87
N TRP A 46 -14.92 2.29 -1.77
CA TRP A 46 -16.36 2.08 -1.83
C TRP A 46 -16.74 0.61 -2.08
N VAL A 47 -16.12 -0.02 -3.08
CA VAL A 47 -16.31 -1.44 -3.37
C VAL A 47 -15.86 -2.31 -2.19
N GLY A 48 -14.74 -1.96 -1.55
CA GLY A 48 -14.27 -2.63 -0.35
C GLY A 48 -15.28 -2.55 0.80
N PHE A 49 -15.83 -1.36 1.06
CA PHE A 49 -16.84 -1.14 2.08
C PHE A 49 -18.12 -1.95 1.80
N LYS A 50 -18.62 -1.90 0.57
CA LYS A 50 -19.79 -2.68 0.14
C LYS A 50 -19.56 -4.19 0.16
N SER A 51 -18.31 -4.64 0.07
CA SER A 51 -17.95 -6.07 0.21
C SER A 51 -17.98 -6.54 1.65
N VAL A 52 -17.94 -5.63 2.63
CA VAL A 52 -17.91 -5.94 4.07
C VAL A 52 -19.25 -5.62 4.75
N VAL A 53 -20.05 -4.71 4.20
CA VAL A 53 -21.31 -4.26 4.81
C VAL A 53 -22.51 -4.59 3.91
N PRO A 54 -23.47 -5.43 4.36
CA PRO A 54 -23.53 -6.10 5.67
C PRO A 54 -22.48 -7.22 5.79
N LEU A 55 -22.03 -7.51 7.02
CA LEU A 55 -21.06 -8.60 7.26
C LEU A 55 -21.62 -9.91 6.66
N PRO A 56 -20.87 -10.58 5.77
CA PRO A 56 -21.36 -11.83 5.19
C PRO A 56 -21.55 -12.87 6.30
N ALA A 57 -22.70 -13.53 6.32
CA ALA A 57 -22.96 -14.62 7.25
C ALA A 57 -22.08 -15.86 6.91
N GLY A 58 -21.65 -16.60 7.94
CA GLY A 58 -20.82 -17.80 7.78
C GLY A 58 -19.31 -17.53 7.71
N SER A 59 -18.55 -18.46 7.12
CA SER A 59 -17.08 -18.41 7.08
C SER A 59 -16.52 -17.18 6.34
N ALA A 60 -17.30 -16.57 5.45
CA ALA A 60 -16.93 -15.37 4.72
C ALA A 60 -16.76 -14.13 5.63
N GLY A 61 -17.37 -14.09 6.81
CA GLY A 61 -17.21 -13.02 7.79
C GLY A 61 -15.81 -12.92 8.41
N TRP A 62 -14.99 -13.98 8.30
CA TRP A 62 -13.59 -13.97 8.75
C TRP A 62 -12.64 -13.30 7.78
N ALA A 63 -13.01 -13.18 6.49
CA ALA A 63 -12.14 -12.65 5.46
C ALA A 63 -11.72 -11.18 5.71
N PRO A 64 -12.62 -10.25 6.11
CA PRO A 64 -12.23 -8.88 6.46
C PRO A 64 -11.25 -8.84 7.64
N ILE A 65 -11.47 -9.68 8.65
CA ILE A 65 -10.62 -9.78 9.85
C ILE A 65 -9.23 -10.26 9.46
N ALA A 66 -9.14 -11.33 8.67
CA ALA A 66 -7.86 -11.87 8.19
C ALA A 66 -7.07 -10.82 7.37
N VAL A 67 -7.76 -10.04 6.53
CA VAL A 67 -7.12 -8.95 5.76
C VAL A 67 -6.56 -7.88 6.70
N VAL A 68 -7.31 -7.44 7.71
CA VAL A 68 -6.82 -6.45 8.69
C VAL A 68 -5.59 -6.97 9.43
N VAL A 69 -5.63 -8.22 9.93
CA VAL A 69 -4.49 -8.86 10.60
C VAL A 69 -3.27 -8.87 9.69
N TRP A 70 -3.44 -9.25 8.42
CA TRP A 70 -2.35 -9.32 7.47
C TRP A 70 -1.72 -7.96 7.16
N ILE A 71 -2.55 -6.91 7.05
CA ILE A 71 -2.07 -5.53 6.88
C ILE A 71 -1.24 -5.09 8.09
N VAL A 72 -1.72 -5.37 9.31
CA VAL A 72 -1.00 -5.02 10.54
C VAL A 72 0.36 -5.71 10.58
N ILE A 73 0.41 -6.99 10.21
CA ILE A 73 1.69 -7.75 10.13
C ILE A 73 2.61 -7.12 9.08
N GLY A 74 2.12 -6.86 7.87
CA GLY A 74 2.91 -6.28 6.79
C GLY A 74 3.48 -4.91 7.15
N VAL A 75 2.62 -4.01 7.64
CA VAL A 75 3.01 -2.66 8.09
C VAL A 75 4.00 -2.74 9.26
N GLY A 76 3.74 -3.61 10.23
CA GLY A 76 4.62 -3.83 11.38
C GLY A 76 6.01 -4.32 10.95
N LEU A 77 6.08 -5.26 10.01
CA LEU A 77 7.32 -5.79 9.48
C LEU A 77 8.08 -4.74 8.67
N THR A 78 7.41 -4.01 7.78
CA THR A 78 8.02 -2.91 7.01
C THR A 78 8.56 -1.83 7.94
N TRP A 79 7.82 -1.47 8.98
CA TRP A 79 8.26 -0.48 9.97
C TRP A 79 9.45 -0.98 10.80
N TYR A 80 9.43 -2.25 11.22
CA TYR A 80 10.52 -2.87 11.98
C TYR A 80 11.82 -2.95 11.16
N LEU A 81 11.73 -3.39 9.90
CA LEU A 81 12.88 -3.52 9.01
C LEU A 81 13.35 -2.18 8.44
N GLY A 82 12.45 -1.23 8.26
CA GLY A 82 12.73 0.11 7.73
C GLY A 82 13.47 1.03 8.70
N ARG A 83 13.76 0.59 9.92
CA ARG A 83 14.49 1.40 10.90
C ARG A 83 15.92 1.72 10.41
N PRO A 84 16.40 2.97 10.56
CA PRO A 84 17.72 3.41 10.08
C PRO A 84 18.88 2.52 10.53
N SER A 85 18.75 1.97 11.75
CA SER A 85 19.75 1.09 12.34
C SER A 85 20.00 -0.18 11.54
N ARG A 86 19.05 -0.69 10.74
CA ARG A 86 19.26 -1.87 9.87
C ARG A 86 19.64 -1.50 8.43
N ARG A 87 19.25 -0.31 7.95
CA ARG A 87 19.68 0.20 6.64
C ARG A 87 21.20 0.34 6.55
N GLN A 88 21.84 0.79 7.62
CA GLN A 88 23.30 0.86 7.71
C GLN A 88 23.97 -0.52 7.70
N TRP A 89 23.33 -1.54 8.26
CA TRP A 89 23.89 -2.91 8.26
C TRP A 89 23.83 -3.54 6.88
N MET A 90 22.74 -3.31 6.13
CA MET A 90 22.65 -3.74 4.73
C MET A 90 23.61 -2.98 3.81
N ALA A 91 23.84 -1.69 4.06
CA ALA A 91 24.84 -0.91 3.33
C ALA A 91 26.27 -1.42 3.60
N ARG A 92 26.64 -1.64 4.87
CA ARG A 92 27.95 -2.20 5.24
C ARG A 92 28.17 -3.63 4.72
N ALA A 93 27.12 -4.46 4.71
CA ALA A 93 27.22 -5.80 4.14
C ALA A 93 27.46 -5.79 2.62
N GLY A 94 26.96 -4.76 1.92
CA GLY A 94 27.27 -4.53 0.51
C GLY A 94 28.72 -4.10 0.28
N GLU A 95 29.26 -3.22 1.13
CA GLU A 95 30.66 -2.78 1.06
C GLU A 95 31.65 -3.94 1.25
N VAL A 96 31.38 -4.83 2.23
CA VAL A 96 32.23 -6.01 2.51
C VAL A 96 32.16 -7.08 1.42
N MET A 97 31.10 -7.12 0.60
CA MET A 97 30.98 -8.05 -0.53
C MET A 97 31.63 -7.51 -1.81
N SER A 98 31.91 -6.20 -1.86
CA SER A 98 32.53 -5.52 -3.00
C SER A 98 34.05 -5.35 -2.86
N GLU A 99 34.61 -5.66 -1.69
CA GLU A 99 36.05 -5.88 -1.46
C GLU A 99 36.43 -7.34 -1.76
#